data_AF-A0A368JNE9-F1
#
_entry.id   AF-A0A368JNE9-F1
#
_cell.length_a   1.000
_cell.length_b   1.000
_cell.length_c   1.000
_cell.angle_alpha   90.00
_cell.angle_beta   90.00
_cell.angle_gamma   90.00
#
_symmetry.space_group_name_H-M   'P 1'
#
loop_
_entity.id
_entity.type
_entity.pdbx_description
1 polymer ?
#
loop_
_entity_poly.entity_id
_entity_poly.type
_entity_poly.pdbx_seq_one_letter_code
_entity_poly.pdbx_strand_id
1 'polypeptide(L)'
;MTKGKTIVLLLAVLAGLSWGVYECNYYVSYRRDLADRPWAYSEDKAANLLVGEWQGEFLDPDGVRKTIRLKILVPMTEDDRAKKASRRTRRRKGLGSRSDQQRFDGFATVTSKLGIEEYEFYGAVKDKSGSRLNTIHFRALDEKQQLRKNFNVLSAVDGGRWQNDSLTLTLAFTYTTATGSGYSSSADPRFDKKVTVHFSRVKS
;
A
#
# COMPACT_ATOMS: atom_id res chain seq x y z
N MET A 1 45.08 -38.09 2.92
CA MET A 1 44.06 -37.41 3.75
C MET A 1 44.11 -35.86 3.66
N THR A 2 44.97 -35.25 2.85
CA THR A 2 45.11 -33.76 2.75
C THR A 2 44.09 -33.12 1.81
N LYS A 3 43.79 -33.75 0.66
CA LYS A 3 42.86 -33.20 -0.35
C LYS A 3 41.44 -32.97 0.18
N GLY A 4 40.92 -33.86 1.03
CA GLY A 4 39.59 -33.70 1.64
C GLY A 4 39.50 -32.51 2.61
N LYS A 5 40.55 -32.27 3.41
CA LYS A 5 40.61 -31.12 4.32
C LYS A 5 40.65 -29.79 3.56
N THR A 6 41.38 -29.73 2.44
CA THR A 6 41.45 -28.54 1.58
C THR A 6 40.10 -28.24 0.92
N ILE A 7 39.38 -29.25 0.45
CA ILE A 7 38.04 -29.07 -0.14
C ILE A 7 37.04 -28.57 0.91
N VAL A 8 37.04 -29.15 2.12
CA VAL A 8 36.17 -28.70 3.21
C VAL A 8 36.48 -27.25 3.60
N LEU A 9 37.75 -26.88 3.70
CA LEU A 9 38.17 -25.50 4.00
C LEU A 9 37.70 -24.52 2.90
N LEU A 10 37.84 -24.90 1.63
CA LEU A 10 37.38 -24.10 0.49
C LEU A 10 35.85 -23.93 0.50
N LEU A 11 35.09 -24.99 0.79
CA LEU A 11 33.63 -24.91 0.93
C LEU A 11 33.22 -24.01 2.10
N ALA A 12 33.92 -24.09 3.24
CA ALA A 12 33.65 -23.23 4.39
C ALA A 12 33.92 -21.75 4.07
N VAL A 13 35.01 -21.44 3.36
CA VAL A 13 35.31 -20.07 2.90
C VAL A 13 34.24 -19.57 1.94
N LEU A 14 33.83 -20.39 0.97
CA LEU A 14 32.77 -20.03 0.02
C LEU A 14 31.42 -19.83 0.71
N ALA A 15 31.08 -20.65 1.70
CA ALA A 15 29.89 -20.49 2.51
C ALA A 15 29.94 -19.17 3.30
N GLY A 16 31.07 -18.86 3.94
CA GLY A 16 31.28 -17.60 4.65
C GLY A 16 31.16 -16.37 3.75
N LEU A 17 31.76 -16.42 2.55
CA LEU A 17 31.63 -15.35 1.55
C LEU A 17 30.19 -15.20 1.05
N SER A 18 29.50 -16.32 0.78
CA SER A 18 28.10 -16.30 0.37
C SER A 18 27.20 -15.70 1.45
N TRP A 19 27.43 -16.06 2.71
CA TRP A 19 26.72 -15.48 3.86
C TRP A 19 27.00 -13.98 4.01
N GLY A 20 28.27 -13.56 3.92
CA GLY A 20 28.63 -12.15 4.01
C GLY A 20 28.00 -11.28 2.90
N VAL A 21 27.92 -11.81 1.67
CA VAL A 21 27.25 -11.12 0.56
C VAL A 21 25.74 -11.02 0.81
N TYR A 22 25.12 -12.08 1.33
CA TYR A 22 23.70 -12.08 1.70
C TYR A 22 23.39 -10.99 2.74
N GLU A 23 24.13 -10.97 3.85
CA GLU A 23 23.94 -10.00 4.93
C GLU A 23 24.13 -8.56 4.45
N CYS A 24 25.19 -8.32 3.67
CA CYS A 24 25.45 -7.00 3.10
C CYS A 24 24.29 -6.55 2.19
N ASN A 25 23.79 -7.42 1.31
CA ASN A 25 22.66 -7.10 0.44
C ASN A 25 21.38 -6.82 1.23
N TYR A 26 21.12 -7.60 2.29
CA TYR A 26 19.94 -7.45 3.13
C TYR A 26 19.97 -6.09 3.85
N TYR A 27 21.02 -5.81 4.62
CA TYR A 27 21.10 -4.59 5.43
C TYR A 27 21.25 -3.32 4.57
N VAL A 28 21.98 -3.38 3.45
CA VAL A 28 22.06 -2.24 2.53
C VAL A 28 20.69 -1.95 1.92
N SER A 29 19.91 -2.97 1.56
CA SER A 29 18.54 -2.76 1.07
C SER A 29 17.66 -2.14 2.15
N TYR A 30 17.72 -2.65 3.38
CA TYR A 30 16.94 -2.12 4.49
C TYR A 30 17.30 -0.67 4.85
N ARG A 31 18.59 -0.33 4.92
CA ARG A 31 19.04 1.05 5.15
C ARG A 31 18.60 2.02 4.06
N ARG A 32 18.54 1.56 2.80
CA ARG A 32 17.96 2.35 1.72
C ARG A 32 16.47 2.57 1.90
N ASP A 33 15.72 1.53 2.27
CA ASP A 33 14.28 1.66 2.55
C ASP A 33 14.01 2.64 3.70
N LEU A 34 14.81 2.63 4.78
CA LEU A 34 14.70 3.61 5.87
C LEU A 34 14.87 5.06 5.39
N ALA A 35 15.85 5.30 4.52
CA ALA A 35 16.14 6.65 4.02
C ALA A 35 15.14 7.11 2.94
N ASP A 36 14.74 6.20 2.05
CA ASP A 36 13.92 6.50 0.88
C ASP A 36 12.41 6.47 1.19
N ARG A 37 12.02 5.73 2.25
CA ARG A 37 10.62 5.44 2.59
C ARG A 37 10.37 5.60 4.10
N PRO A 38 10.64 6.77 4.69
CA PRO A 38 10.44 7.00 6.12
C PRO A 38 8.96 6.91 6.54
N TRP A 39 8.04 6.95 5.59
CA TRP A 39 6.60 6.74 5.81
C TRP A 39 6.22 5.26 6.00
N ALA A 40 7.09 4.31 5.60
CA ALA A 40 6.84 2.88 5.68
C ALA A 40 7.78 2.13 6.61
N TYR A 41 8.97 2.68 6.88
CA TYR A 41 10.01 2.02 7.67
C TYR A 41 10.61 2.99 8.69
N SER A 42 10.91 2.47 9.87
CA SER A 42 11.62 3.18 10.94
C SER A 42 12.44 2.17 11.75
N GLU A 43 13.55 2.62 12.32
CA GLU A 43 14.30 1.86 13.34
C GLU A 43 13.63 1.98 14.72
N ASP A 44 12.92 3.09 14.97
CA ASP A 44 12.10 3.28 16.16
C ASP A 44 10.80 2.50 16.03
N LYS A 45 10.59 1.55 16.94
CA LYS A 45 9.38 0.72 17.05
C LYS A 45 8.14 1.53 17.45
N ALA A 46 8.31 2.70 18.06
CA ALA A 46 7.23 3.59 18.44
C ALA A 46 6.89 4.62 17.34
N ALA A 47 7.57 4.58 16.19
CA ALA A 47 7.31 5.51 15.11
C ALA A 47 5.90 5.30 14.52
N ASN A 48 5.17 6.40 14.36
CA ASN A 48 3.90 6.39 13.66
C ASN A 48 4.16 6.38 12.15
N LEU A 49 3.87 5.28 11.47
CA LEU A 49 4.10 5.08 10.04
C LEU A 49 2.78 5.09 9.26
N LEU A 50 2.77 5.52 8.01
CA LEU A 50 1.55 5.48 7.17
C LEU A 50 1.01 4.05 7.02
N VAL A 51 1.91 3.07 6.94
CA VAL A 51 1.58 1.64 6.89
C VAL A 51 0.77 1.22 8.12
N GLY A 52 -0.17 0.31 7.92
CA GLY A 52 -1.01 -0.23 8.97
C GLY A 52 -2.50 -0.05 8.69
N GLU A 53 -3.30 -0.19 9.74
CA GLU A 53 -4.75 -0.19 9.65
C GLU A 53 -5.37 1.15 10.10
N TRP A 54 -6.34 1.61 9.32
CA TRP A 54 -7.00 2.90 9.49
C TRP A 54 -8.51 2.72 9.39
N GLN A 55 -9.28 3.43 10.21
CA GLN A 55 -10.74 3.38 10.19
C GLN A 55 -11.35 4.77 10.18
N GLY A 56 -12.37 4.98 9.34
CA GLY A 56 -13.15 6.21 9.28
C GLY A 56 -14.63 5.95 8.97
N GLU A 57 -15.43 7.00 9.08
CA GLU A 57 -16.86 6.99 8.71
C GLU A 57 -17.17 8.11 7.73
N PHE A 58 -18.13 7.88 6.85
CA PHE A 58 -18.60 8.89 5.91
C PHE A 58 -20.05 8.67 5.50
N LEU A 59 -20.63 9.70 4.90
CA LEU A 59 -21.92 9.61 4.20
C LEU A 59 -21.63 9.60 2.70
N ASP A 60 -22.18 8.64 1.97
CA ASP A 60 -22.07 8.64 0.52
C ASP A 60 -22.92 9.76 -0.12
N PRO A 61 -22.90 9.93 -1.46
CA PRO A 61 -23.70 10.94 -2.12
C PRO A 61 -25.22 10.81 -1.91
N ASP A 62 -25.73 9.60 -1.62
CA ASP A 62 -27.13 9.34 -1.28
C ASP A 62 -27.43 9.51 0.22
N GLY A 63 -26.44 9.90 1.02
CA GLY A 63 -26.58 10.09 2.46
C GLY A 63 -26.59 8.77 3.25
N VAL A 64 -26.17 7.66 2.64
CA VAL A 64 -26.02 6.37 3.33
C VAL A 64 -24.74 6.42 4.15
N ARG A 65 -24.87 6.15 5.47
CA ARG A 65 -23.72 6.01 6.36
C ARG A 65 -22.94 4.75 6.04
N LYS A 66 -21.62 4.91 5.90
CA LYS A 66 -20.66 3.85 5.64
C LYS A 66 -19.48 3.97 6.58
N THR A 67 -18.94 2.82 6.98
CA THR A 67 -17.65 2.71 7.67
C THR A 67 -16.63 2.18 6.68
N ILE A 68 -15.43 2.74 6.68
CA ILE A 68 -14.33 2.29 5.82
C ILE A 68 -13.14 1.91 6.69
N ARG A 69 -12.58 0.73 6.42
CA ARG A 69 -11.31 0.25 6.99
C ARG A 69 -10.30 0.14 5.87
N LEU A 70 -9.12 0.71 6.05
CA LEU A 70 -8.00 0.61 5.13
C LEU A 70 -6.87 -0.17 5.79
N LYS A 71 -6.15 -0.97 5.01
CA LYS A 71 -4.89 -1.60 5.38
C LYS A 71 -3.85 -1.23 4.35
N ILE A 72 -2.95 -0.30 4.70
CA ILE A 72 -1.81 0.08 3.86
C ILE A 72 -0.67 -0.91 4.15
N LEU A 73 -0.14 -1.55 3.12
CA LEU A 73 0.88 -2.59 3.25
C LEU A 73 2.29 -2.00 3.23
N VAL A 74 3.23 -2.73 3.84
CA VAL A 74 4.65 -2.46 3.64
C VAL A 74 5.03 -2.71 2.17
N PRO A 75 5.80 -1.81 1.51
CA PRO A 75 6.23 -2.01 0.12
C PRO A 75 7.07 -3.27 -0.11
N MET A 76 7.76 -3.74 0.93
CA MET A 76 8.63 -4.90 0.89
C MET A 76 8.66 -5.57 2.27
N THR A 77 8.23 -6.83 2.33
CA THR A 77 8.27 -7.66 3.53
C THR A 77 9.69 -8.16 3.84
N GLU A 78 9.93 -8.65 5.05
CA GLU A 78 11.21 -9.27 5.42
C GLU A 78 11.52 -10.51 4.60
N ASP A 79 10.52 -11.35 4.34
CA ASP A 79 10.64 -12.55 3.50
C ASP A 79 11.00 -12.20 2.06
N ASP A 80 10.37 -11.17 1.51
CA ASP A 80 10.71 -10.67 0.17
C ASP A 80 12.13 -10.11 0.16
N ARG A 81 12.57 -9.48 1.25
CA ARG A 81 13.93 -8.95 1.39
C ARG A 81 14.96 -10.08 1.46
N ALA A 82 14.69 -11.13 2.23
CA ALA A 82 15.52 -12.33 2.30
C ALA A 82 15.62 -13.03 0.93
N LYS A 83 14.50 -13.19 0.23
CA LYS A 83 14.46 -13.72 -1.15
C LYS A 83 15.24 -12.84 -2.13
N LYS A 84 15.19 -11.52 -1.99
CA LYS A 84 15.96 -10.59 -2.83
C LYS A 84 17.45 -10.65 -2.52
N ALA A 85 17.84 -10.74 -1.25
CA ALA A 85 19.23 -10.77 -0.81
C ALA A 85 19.95 -12.07 -1.19
N SER A 86 19.22 -13.19 -1.23
CA SER A 86 19.75 -14.51 -1.63
C SER A 86 19.89 -14.69 -3.15
N ARG A 87 19.25 -13.85 -3.96
CA ARG A 87 19.36 -13.92 -5.42
C ARG A 87 20.63 -13.24 -5.90
N ARG A 88 21.46 -13.98 -6.66
CA ARG A 88 22.58 -13.38 -7.42
C ARG A 88 22.01 -12.29 -8.31
N THR A 89 22.45 -11.05 -8.11
CA THR A 89 22.05 -9.86 -8.85
C THR A 89 22.38 -10.04 -10.33
N ARG A 90 21.51 -10.71 -11.09
CA ARG A 90 21.52 -10.60 -12.55
C ARG A 90 21.16 -9.15 -12.83
N ARG A 91 22.13 -8.38 -13.33
CA ARG A 91 21.89 -7.08 -13.98
C ARG A 91 20.89 -7.31 -15.12
N ARG A 92 19.59 -7.24 -14.84
CA ARG A 92 18.59 -7.09 -15.89
C ARG A 92 18.79 -5.70 -16.47
N LYS A 93 19.50 -5.63 -17.61
CA LYS A 93 19.31 -4.57 -18.60
C LYS A 93 17.96 -4.85 -19.26
N GLY A 94 16.87 -4.32 -18.72
CA GLY A 94 15.53 -4.53 -19.27
C GLY A 94 14.48 -3.82 -18.43
N LEU A 95 13.65 -3.02 -19.10
CA LEU A 95 12.76 -2.01 -18.53
C LEU A 95 11.93 -2.50 -17.32
N GLY A 96 12.02 -1.72 -16.25
CA GLY A 96 11.17 -1.72 -15.07
C GLY A 96 11.72 -0.63 -14.14
N SER A 97 11.12 0.56 -14.24
CA SER A 97 11.62 1.84 -13.75
C SER A 97 12.09 1.83 -12.28
N ARG A 98 12.91 2.83 -11.93
CA ARG A 98 12.95 3.51 -10.63
C ARG A 98 11.55 3.94 -10.10
N SER A 99 10.48 3.17 -10.28
CA SER A 99 9.08 3.56 -10.01
C SER A 99 8.54 2.84 -8.78
N ASP A 100 8.17 3.48 -7.68
CA ASP A 100 8.39 4.83 -7.16
C ASP A 100 8.71 4.56 -5.69
N GLN A 101 9.75 5.17 -5.11
CA GLN A 101 10.00 5.07 -3.66
C GLN A 101 8.77 5.48 -2.85
N GLN A 102 7.88 6.27 -3.45
CA GLN A 102 6.68 6.76 -2.83
C GLN A 102 5.44 5.85 -2.92
N ARG A 103 5.43 4.79 -3.74
CA ARG A 103 4.21 3.99 -3.98
C ARG A 103 3.89 3.03 -2.83
N PHE A 104 2.60 2.83 -2.60
CA PHE A 104 2.06 1.82 -1.70
C PHE A 104 0.81 1.17 -2.29
N ASP A 105 0.57 -0.05 -1.82
CA ASP A 105 -0.63 -0.82 -2.10
C ASP A 105 -1.36 -1.12 -0.78
N GLY A 106 -2.63 -1.46 -0.87
CA GLY A 106 -3.42 -1.80 0.28
C GLY A 106 -4.79 -2.38 -0.06
N PHE A 107 -5.52 -2.69 1.00
CA PHE A 107 -6.88 -3.23 0.92
C PHE A 107 -7.83 -2.33 1.67
N ALA A 108 -9.05 -2.17 1.17
CA ALA A 108 -10.10 -1.46 1.88
C ALA A 108 -11.37 -2.31 1.98
N THR A 109 -12.03 -2.20 3.11
CA THR A 109 -13.36 -2.77 3.33
C THR A 109 -14.30 -1.64 3.68
N VAL A 110 -15.37 -1.48 2.89
CA VAL A 110 -16.44 -0.52 3.14
C VAL A 110 -17.68 -1.29 3.58
N THR A 111 -18.24 -0.94 4.74
CA THR A 111 -19.41 -1.59 5.30
C THR A 111 -20.55 -0.58 5.43
N SER A 112 -21.76 -1.00 5.05
CA SER A 112 -22.97 -0.19 5.15
C SER A 112 -24.19 -1.08 5.39
N LYS A 113 -25.36 -0.45 5.58
CA LYS A 113 -26.64 -1.18 5.62
C LYS A 113 -26.97 -1.95 4.32
N LEU A 114 -26.33 -1.60 3.21
CA LEU A 114 -26.55 -2.22 1.89
C LEU A 114 -25.65 -3.45 1.67
N GLY A 115 -24.63 -3.65 2.52
CA GLY A 115 -23.68 -4.74 2.40
C GLY A 115 -22.24 -4.31 2.62
N ILE A 116 -21.32 -5.19 2.21
CA ILE A 116 -19.88 -5.05 2.36
C ILE A 116 -19.26 -4.97 0.96
N GLU A 117 -18.28 -4.08 0.80
CA GLU A 117 -17.54 -3.89 -0.44
C GLU A 117 -16.04 -4.00 -0.13
N GLU A 118 -15.33 -4.85 -0.87
CA GLU A 118 -13.90 -5.06 -0.71
C GLU A 118 -13.15 -4.49 -1.91
N TYR A 119 -12.03 -3.83 -1.63
CA TYR A 119 -11.21 -3.16 -2.62
C TYR A 119 -9.74 -3.47 -2.44
N GLU A 120 -9.03 -3.57 -3.55
CA GLU A 120 -7.61 -3.26 -3.62
C GLU A 120 -7.44 -1.77 -3.91
N PHE A 121 -6.42 -1.15 -3.35
CA PHE A 121 -6.07 0.21 -3.73
C PHE A 121 -4.56 0.37 -3.89
N TYR A 122 -4.19 1.34 -4.72
CA TYR A 122 -2.81 1.74 -4.92
C TYR A 122 -2.71 3.26 -4.94
N GLY A 123 -1.60 3.78 -4.44
CA GLY A 123 -1.35 5.21 -4.34
C GLY A 123 0.13 5.50 -4.21
N ALA A 124 0.44 6.77 -3.97
CA ALA A 124 1.81 7.20 -3.69
C ALA A 124 1.82 8.37 -2.72
N VAL A 125 2.87 8.46 -1.89
CA VAL A 125 3.18 9.70 -1.18
C VAL A 125 3.72 10.74 -2.18
N LYS A 126 3.51 12.01 -1.90
CA LYS A 126 3.85 13.11 -2.82
C LYS A 126 5.30 13.56 -2.72
N ASP A 127 5.86 13.47 -1.51
CA ASP A 127 7.18 13.97 -1.19
C ASP A 127 7.96 12.98 -0.32
N LYS A 128 9.24 13.27 -0.10
CA LYS A 128 10.12 12.42 0.73
C LYS A 128 9.74 12.41 2.21
N SER A 129 9.07 13.46 2.71
CA SER A 129 8.54 13.46 4.09
C SER A 129 7.43 12.42 4.24
N GLY A 130 6.75 12.13 3.14
CA GLY A 130 5.71 11.13 3.04
C GLY A 130 4.36 11.59 3.57
N SER A 131 4.27 12.76 4.21
CA SER A 131 3.06 13.23 4.91
C SER A 131 1.88 13.58 4.00
N ARG A 132 2.17 13.91 2.73
CA ARG A 132 1.16 14.22 1.71
C ARG A 132 1.00 13.05 0.74
N LEU A 133 -0.24 12.80 0.33
CA LEU A 133 -0.59 11.69 -0.55
C LEU A 133 -1.07 12.24 -1.90
N ASN A 134 -0.65 11.56 -2.98
CA ASN A 134 -1.23 11.71 -4.31
C ASN A 134 -2.60 11.01 -4.36
N THR A 135 -3.22 11.01 -5.54
CA THR A 135 -4.43 10.24 -5.81
C THR A 135 -4.23 8.77 -5.44
N ILE A 136 -5.21 8.20 -4.73
CA ILE A 136 -5.30 6.78 -4.42
C ILE A 136 -6.45 6.21 -5.25
N HIS A 137 -6.18 5.15 -6.01
CA HIS A 137 -7.17 4.51 -6.86
C HIS A 137 -7.69 3.25 -6.18
N PHE A 138 -9.01 3.08 -6.14
CA PHE A 138 -9.67 1.91 -5.57
C PHE A 138 -10.21 1.05 -6.71
N ARG A 139 -10.05 -0.26 -6.57
CA ARG A 139 -10.56 -1.27 -7.49
C ARG A 139 -11.28 -2.34 -6.67
N ALA A 140 -12.52 -2.66 -7.03
CA ALA A 140 -13.24 -3.74 -6.39
C ALA A 140 -12.46 -5.05 -6.53
N LEU A 141 -12.32 -5.81 -5.45
CA LEU A 141 -11.61 -7.09 -5.44
C LEU A 141 -12.35 -8.12 -6.31
N ASP A 142 -13.67 -8.12 -6.24
CA ASP A 142 -14.56 -8.87 -7.12
C ASP A 142 -15.67 -7.95 -7.67
N GLU A 143 -15.56 -7.59 -8.96
CA GLU A 143 -16.54 -6.75 -9.66
C GLU A 143 -17.95 -7.37 -9.69
N LYS A 144 -18.08 -8.68 -9.48
CA LYS A 144 -19.38 -9.36 -9.38
C LYS A 144 -20.06 -9.13 -8.04
N GLN A 145 -19.27 -8.92 -6.98
CA GLN A 145 -19.75 -8.67 -5.62
C GLN A 145 -19.92 -7.17 -5.33
N GLN A 146 -19.52 -6.31 -6.25
CA GLN A 146 -19.73 -4.88 -6.13
C GLN A 146 -21.22 -4.55 -5.98
N LEU A 147 -21.55 -3.79 -4.93
CA LEU A 147 -22.92 -3.37 -4.66
C LEU A 147 -23.47 -2.55 -5.85
N ARG A 148 -24.62 -2.98 -6.36
CA ARG A 148 -25.36 -2.35 -7.47
C ARG A 148 -26.33 -1.30 -6.94
N LYS A 149 -26.70 -0.35 -7.80
CA LYS A 149 -27.56 0.81 -7.46
C LYS A 149 -27.03 1.55 -6.23
N ASN A 150 -25.72 1.79 -6.20
CA ASN A 150 -25.01 2.31 -5.05
C ASN A 150 -23.84 3.18 -5.52
N PHE A 151 -23.47 4.18 -4.71
CA PHE A 151 -22.22 4.91 -4.89
C PHE A 151 -21.07 4.15 -4.24
N ASN A 152 -20.20 3.60 -5.08
CA ASN A 152 -19.02 2.84 -4.69
C ASN A 152 -17.80 3.78 -4.66
N VAL A 153 -16.80 3.48 -3.82
CA VAL A 153 -15.58 4.28 -3.73
C VAL A 153 -14.75 4.05 -5.00
N LEU A 154 -14.34 5.14 -5.66
CA LEU A 154 -13.54 5.09 -6.88
C LEU A 154 -12.09 5.53 -6.63
N SER A 155 -11.92 6.65 -5.93
CA SER A 155 -10.60 7.21 -5.64
C SER A 155 -10.61 8.05 -4.37
N ALA A 156 -9.43 8.26 -3.78
CA ALA A 156 -9.17 9.43 -2.97
C ALA A 156 -8.40 10.44 -3.83
N VAL A 157 -8.89 11.68 -3.93
CA VAL A 157 -8.26 12.71 -4.76
C VAL A 157 -6.93 13.21 -4.16
N ASP A 158 -6.09 13.83 -4.98
CA ASP A 158 -4.83 14.45 -4.54
C ASP A 158 -5.06 15.42 -3.37
N GLY A 159 -4.10 15.44 -2.45
CA GLY A 159 -4.13 16.31 -1.27
C GLY A 159 -4.48 15.60 0.03
N GLY A 160 -4.57 14.27 0.03
CA GLY A 160 -4.62 13.47 1.26
C GLY A 160 -3.42 13.77 2.16
N ARG A 161 -3.62 13.70 3.46
CA ARG A 161 -2.57 13.98 4.46
C ARG A 161 -2.62 12.97 5.57
N TRP A 162 -1.46 12.56 6.05
CA TRP A 162 -1.35 11.78 7.27
C TRP A 162 -0.34 12.42 8.21
N GLN A 163 -0.63 12.32 9.50
CA GLN A 163 0.24 12.76 10.57
C GLN A 163 -0.10 11.94 11.81
N ASN A 164 0.90 11.24 12.36
CA ASN A 164 0.73 10.38 13.54
C ASN A 164 -0.36 9.32 13.33
N ASP A 165 -1.42 9.40 14.14
CA ASP A 165 -2.58 8.49 14.14
C ASP A 165 -3.80 9.08 13.42
N SER A 166 -3.59 10.14 12.63
CA SER A 166 -4.63 10.77 11.81
C SER A 166 -4.28 10.68 10.32
N LEU A 167 -5.26 10.25 9.54
CA LEU A 167 -5.20 10.24 8.08
C LEU A 167 -6.46 10.92 7.55
N THR A 168 -6.31 11.86 6.63
CA THR A 168 -7.43 12.56 5.99
C THR A 168 -7.37 12.35 4.50
N LEU A 169 -8.44 11.82 3.93
CA LEU A 169 -8.59 11.57 2.49
C LEU A 169 -9.90 12.20 2.01
N THR A 170 -9.91 12.69 0.77
CA THR A 170 -11.14 13.14 0.12
C THR A 170 -11.57 12.12 -0.92
N LEU A 171 -12.62 11.37 -0.63
CA LEU A 171 -13.11 10.29 -1.48
C LEU A 171 -14.00 10.83 -2.61
N ALA A 172 -13.81 10.26 -3.79
CA ALA A 172 -14.68 10.40 -4.95
C ALA A 172 -15.32 9.04 -5.26
N PHE A 173 -16.53 9.10 -5.82
CA PHE A 173 -17.40 7.94 -5.97
C PHE A 173 -17.77 7.71 -7.43
N THR A 174 -18.19 6.49 -7.73
CA THR A 174 -18.87 6.14 -8.97
C THR A 174 -20.20 5.49 -8.62
N TYR A 175 -21.27 5.86 -9.32
CA TYR A 175 -22.53 5.14 -9.17
C TYR A 175 -22.54 3.90 -10.05
N THR A 176 -22.72 2.73 -9.45
CA THR A 176 -22.85 1.48 -10.20
C THR A 176 -24.32 1.18 -10.43
N THR A 177 -24.72 1.02 -11.70
CA THR A 177 -26.10 0.73 -12.08
C THR A 177 -26.50 -0.72 -11.74
N ALA A 178 -27.77 -1.08 -12.02
CA ALA A 178 -28.26 -2.44 -11.84
C ALA A 178 -27.52 -3.47 -12.73
N THR A 179 -27.07 -3.06 -13.92
CA THR A 179 -26.32 -3.92 -14.85
C THR A 179 -24.84 -4.00 -14.51
N GLY A 180 -24.38 -3.17 -13.57
CA GLY A 180 -22.99 -3.12 -13.13
C GLY A 180 -22.11 -2.10 -13.87
N SER A 181 -22.67 -1.32 -14.79
CA SER A 181 -21.94 -0.22 -15.42
C SER A 181 -21.81 0.98 -14.47
N GLY A 182 -20.71 1.73 -14.60
CA GLY A 182 -20.61 3.07 -14.03
C GLY A 182 -21.54 4.04 -14.75
N TYR A 183 -22.24 4.87 -14.00
CA TYR A 183 -23.08 5.93 -14.52
C TYR A 183 -22.68 7.28 -13.92
N SER A 184 -22.80 8.33 -14.75
CA SER A 184 -22.55 9.71 -14.36
C SER A 184 -23.59 10.64 -15.01
N SER A 185 -23.93 11.72 -14.32
CA SER A 185 -24.84 12.76 -14.78
C SER A 185 -24.35 14.13 -14.34
N SER A 186 -24.06 15.02 -15.28
CA SER A 186 -23.64 16.40 -14.97
C SER A 186 -24.79 17.27 -14.46
N ALA A 187 -26.04 16.85 -14.65
CA ALA A 187 -27.22 17.56 -14.14
C ALA A 187 -27.53 17.22 -12.68
N ASP A 188 -26.96 16.14 -12.13
CA ASP A 188 -27.19 15.71 -10.75
C ASP A 188 -25.90 15.88 -9.93
N PRO A 189 -25.88 16.82 -8.96
CA PRO A 189 -24.67 17.16 -8.19
C PRO A 189 -24.15 16.00 -7.33
N ARG A 190 -24.93 14.92 -7.12
CA ARG A 190 -24.45 13.74 -6.40
C ARG A 190 -23.29 13.04 -7.11
N PHE A 191 -23.24 13.10 -8.43
CA PHE A 191 -22.22 12.40 -9.23
C PHE A 191 -20.84 13.04 -9.18
N ASP A 192 -20.76 14.34 -8.85
CA ASP A 192 -19.50 15.08 -8.66
C ASP A 192 -19.13 15.25 -7.18
N LYS A 193 -19.99 14.76 -6.27
CA LYS A 193 -19.81 14.96 -4.83
C LYS A 193 -18.59 14.20 -4.33
N LYS A 194 -17.73 14.93 -3.63
CA LYS A 194 -16.56 14.40 -2.92
C LYS A 194 -16.77 14.52 -1.42
N VAL A 195 -16.26 13.55 -0.67
CA VAL A 195 -16.45 13.49 0.79
C VAL A 195 -15.11 13.40 1.48
N THR A 196 -14.83 14.35 2.36
CA THR A 196 -13.63 14.29 3.21
C THR A 196 -13.89 13.34 4.37
N VAL A 197 -12.98 12.38 4.54
CA VAL A 197 -13.05 11.34 5.57
C VAL A 197 -11.81 11.47 6.45
N HIS A 198 -12.05 11.50 7.75
CA HIS A 198 -11.01 11.46 8.76
C HIS A 198 -10.91 10.04 9.30
N PHE A 199 -9.73 9.47 9.20
CA PHE A 199 -9.39 8.15 9.66
C PHE A 199 -8.55 8.24 10.92
N SER A 200 -8.85 7.36 11.86
CA SER A 200 -8.02 7.11 13.03
C SER A 200 -7.28 5.79 12.85
N ARG A 201 -6.06 5.71 13.38
CA ARG A 201 -5.32 4.45 13.41
C ARG A 201 -6.05 3.42 14.25
N VAL A 202 -6.13 2.19 13.75
CA VAL A 202 -6.61 1.04 14.53
C VAL A 202 -5.43 0.54 15.35
N LYS A 203 -5.52 0.65 16.68
CA LYS A 203 -4.51 0.10 17.59
C LYS A 203 -4.80 -1.38 17.77
N SER A 204 -3.85 -2.22 17.36
CA SER A 204 -3.83 -3.67 17.62
C SER A 204 -3.34 -3.96 19.02
#